data_AF-A0A1B1M5X0-F1
#
_entry.id   AF-A0A1B1M5X0-F1
#
_cell.length_a   1.000
_cell.length_b   1.000
_cell.length_c   1.000
_cell.angle_alpha   90.00
_cell.angle_beta   90.00
_cell.angle_gamma   90.00
#
_symmetry.space_group_name_H-M   'P 1'
#
loop_
_entity.id
_entity.type
_entity.pdbx_description
1 polymer ?
#
loop_
_entity_poly.entity_id
_entity_poly.type
_entity_poly.pdbx_seq_one_letter_code
_entity_poly.pdbx_strand_id
1 'polypeptide(L)'
;MEQAACSCQHFDPCHAEQYWSSPLARRPGQGGRTGGRVAWLFSATPIPRTATGTVIHDLASRLRRLPPSCGPVRLIGVDGHAGSGKTTFAGELARALEDAPVLHLDDIASHDELFDWTGRLLSQVIEPLARGESAHYRPYDWHARRFGPPRALPPAPAVLLEGVGAGRRALRPYLAHLLWMELPAEEAWTRGRSRDGEEQRDFWAGWVAAERQHFAEDPSRPFADILVRQCEKGYEVLPGPAGTVGPDQHVTHGDGPSAVC
;
A
#
# COMPACT_ATOMS: atom_id res chain seq x y z
N MET A 1 3.58 -58.15 -16.79
CA MET A 1 2.86 -56.86 -16.87
C MET A 1 3.01 -56.19 -15.52
N GLU A 2 4.23 -55.82 -15.12
CA GLU A 2 5.08 -54.72 -15.63
C GLU A 2 4.55 -53.35 -15.22
N GLN A 3 5.47 -52.62 -14.57
CA GLN A 3 5.32 -51.47 -13.71
C GLN A 3 5.04 -50.17 -14.49
N ALA A 4 4.46 -49.18 -13.80
CA ALA A 4 4.99 -47.82 -13.84
C ALA A 4 4.51 -47.03 -12.62
N ALA A 5 5.37 -46.99 -11.60
CA ALA A 5 5.42 -45.86 -10.68
C ALA A 5 5.99 -44.65 -11.45
N CYS A 6 5.36 -43.49 -11.31
CA CYS A 6 5.97 -42.20 -11.67
C CYS A 6 5.92 -41.35 -10.39
N SER A 7 6.90 -41.54 -9.52
CA SER A 7 8.08 -40.68 -9.38
C SER A 7 7.71 -39.27 -8.97
N CYS A 8 7.83 -39.03 -7.66
CA CYS A 8 8.03 -37.73 -7.06
C CYS A 8 9.02 -36.90 -7.87
N GLN A 9 8.58 -35.77 -8.41
CA GLN A 9 9.47 -34.64 -8.62
C GLN A 9 9.22 -33.66 -7.50
N HIS A 10 10.16 -33.67 -6.55
CA HIS A 10 10.36 -32.60 -5.59
C HIS A 10 10.41 -31.26 -6.33
N PHE A 11 9.55 -30.32 -5.94
CA PHE A 11 9.74 -28.92 -6.26
C PHE A 11 10.05 -28.17 -4.97
N ASP A 12 11.19 -27.49 -4.98
CA ASP A 12 11.90 -26.89 -3.85
C ASP A 12 11.06 -25.78 -3.15
N PRO A 13 10.97 -25.73 -1.80
CA PRO A 13 10.09 -24.83 -1.07
C PRO A 13 10.74 -23.45 -0.80
N CYS A 14 11.33 -22.83 -1.82
CA CYS A 14 12.09 -21.59 -1.66
C CYS A 14 11.86 -20.61 -2.83
N HIS A 15 10.63 -20.10 -3.01
CA HIS A 15 10.39 -18.95 -3.92
C HIS A 15 9.08 -18.17 -3.64
N ALA A 16 8.78 -17.87 -2.37
CA ALA A 16 7.73 -16.89 -2.04
C ALA A 16 8.16 -15.43 -2.28
N GLU A 17 9.42 -15.17 -2.64
CA GLU A 17 9.98 -13.83 -2.92
C GLU A 17 9.79 -13.36 -4.37
N GLN A 18 9.30 -14.20 -5.29
CA GLN A 18 9.47 -13.93 -6.72
C GLN A 18 8.32 -13.24 -7.44
N TYR A 19 7.15 -13.10 -6.83
CA TYR A 19 6.02 -12.63 -7.60
C TYR A 19 6.04 -11.10 -7.78
N TRP A 20 6.36 -10.29 -6.77
CA TRP A 20 6.18 -8.82 -6.86
C TRP A 20 7.44 -7.96 -6.97
N SER A 21 8.57 -8.51 -7.42
CA SER A 21 9.79 -7.70 -7.68
C SER A 21 10.62 -8.23 -8.85
N SER A 22 10.42 -7.65 -10.05
CA SER A 22 11.51 -7.45 -11.02
C SER A 22 11.15 -6.47 -12.16
N PRO A 23 12.04 -5.53 -12.52
CA PRO A 23 11.85 -4.60 -13.63
C PRO A 23 12.53 -5.10 -14.91
N LEU A 24 11.82 -5.09 -16.02
CA LEU A 24 12.39 -5.27 -17.37
C LEU A 24 11.65 -4.30 -18.30
N ALA A 25 12.20 -3.75 -19.37
CA ALA A 25 13.55 -3.48 -19.85
C ALA A 25 13.29 -2.61 -21.10
N ARG A 26 14.07 -1.54 -21.32
CA ARG A 26 13.97 -0.72 -22.53
C ARG A 26 14.38 -1.49 -23.77
N ARG A 27 13.74 -1.22 -24.92
CA ARG A 27 14.40 -1.15 -26.24
C ARG A 27 13.73 -0.13 -27.20
N PRO A 28 14.49 0.38 -28.20
CA PRO A 28 14.23 1.65 -28.88
C PRO A 28 13.57 1.50 -30.27
N GLY A 29 13.02 2.59 -30.81
CA GLY A 29 12.59 2.69 -32.21
C GLY A 29 12.19 4.10 -32.62
N GLN A 30 12.93 4.69 -33.55
CA GLN A 30 12.74 6.01 -34.18
C GLN A 30 11.61 6.01 -35.23
N GLY A 31 11.06 7.18 -35.52
CA GLY A 31 10.31 7.45 -36.75
C GLY A 31 9.47 8.72 -36.68
N GLY A 32 9.96 9.84 -37.23
CA GLY A 32 9.30 11.14 -37.17
C GLY A 32 8.30 11.40 -38.29
N ARG A 33 7.47 12.45 -38.12
CA ARG A 33 7.23 13.48 -39.15
C ARG A 33 6.42 14.65 -38.60
N THR A 34 6.69 15.78 -39.24
CA THR A 34 6.32 17.17 -38.98
C THR A 34 4.85 17.50 -39.18
N GLY A 35 4.31 18.39 -38.35
CA GLY A 35 3.04 19.07 -38.58
C GLY A 35 2.87 20.23 -37.60
N GLY A 36 3.21 21.44 -38.04
CA GLY A 36 3.18 22.64 -37.21
C GLY A 36 1.76 23.04 -36.79
N ARG A 37 1.65 23.61 -35.59
CA ARG A 37 0.54 24.47 -35.19
C ARG A 37 0.99 25.40 -34.04
N VAL A 38 0.94 26.69 -34.39
CA VAL A 38 0.84 27.94 -33.62
C VAL A 38 0.92 27.84 -32.08
N ALA A 39 1.96 28.45 -31.51
CA ALA A 39 2.21 28.52 -30.07
C ALA A 39 1.46 29.70 -29.41
N TRP A 40 0.67 29.41 -28.38
CA TRP A 40 0.24 30.40 -27.40
C TRP A 40 1.32 30.52 -26.33
N LEU A 41 1.92 31.71 -26.20
CA LEU A 41 2.90 32.03 -25.16
C LEU A 41 2.17 32.27 -23.83
N PHE A 42 1.93 31.20 -23.07
CA PHE A 42 1.80 31.31 -21.63
C PHE A 42 3.20 31.11 -21.04
N SER A 43 3.74 32.16 -20.42
CA SER A 43 4.93 32.08 -19.58
C SER A 43 4.60 31.23 -18.35
N ALA A 44 4.77 29.91 -18.49
CA ALA A 44 4.82 29.00 -17.37
C ALA A 44 6.29 28.89 -16.94
N THR A 45 6.60 29.38 -15.75
CA THR A 45 7.90 29.14 -15.11
C THR A 45 8.13 27.63 -15.07
N PRO A 46 9.27 27.09 -15.57
CA PRO A 46 9.51 25.66 -15.52
C PRO A 46 9.60 25.23 -14.06
N ILE A 47 8.66 24.40 -13.60
CA ILE A 47 8.80 23.72 -12.32
C ILE A 47 9.99 22.75 -12.48
N PRO A 48 11.02 22.81 -11.63
CA PRO A 48 12.18 21.95 -11.76
C PRO A 48 11.74 20.48 -11.68
N ARG A 49 12.07 19.71 -12.71
CA ARG A 49 11.84 18.27 -12.77
C ARG A 49 12.79 17.60 -11.78
N THR A 50 12.32 17.34 -10.56
CA THR A 50 13.06 16.55 -9.58
C THR A 50 13.28 15.13 -10.13
N ALA A 51 14.50 14.62 -9.98
CA ALA A 51 14.81 13.25 -10.32
C ALA A 51 14.02 12.30 -9.42
N THR A 52 13.54 11.18 -9.97
CA THR A 52 12.74 10.15 -9.30
C THR A 52 13.20 9.81 -7.88
N GLY A 53 14.52 9.65 -7.66
CA GLY A 53 15.06 9.32 -6.34
C GLY A 53 14.85 10.41 -5.30
N THR A 54 14.86 11.69 -5.69
CA THR A 54 14.71 12.82 -4.76
C THR A 54 13.32 12.85 -4.14
N VAL A 55 12.27 12.57 -4.91
CA VAL A 55 10.87 12.67 -4.41
C VAL A 55 10.57 11.68 -3.30
N ILE A 56 10.99 10.42 -3.45
CA ILE A 56 10.77 9.39 -2.41
C ILE A 56 11.58 9.73 -1.16
N HIS A 57 12.83 10.18 -1.30
CA HIS A 57 13.64 10.57 -0.15
C HIS A 57 13.07 11.79 0.59
N ASP A 58 12.53 12.77 -0.14
CA ASP A 58 11.86 13.94 0.46
C ASP A 58 10.58 13.54 1.18
N LEU A 59 9.80 12.61 0.61
CA LEU A 59 8.62 12.06 1.25
C LEU A 59 8.99 11.28 2.51
N ALA A 60 9.93 10.34 2.42
CA ALA A 60 10.42 9.58 3.56
C ALA A 60 10.91 10.50 4.69
N SER A 61 11.65 11.55 4.35
CA SER A 61 12.12 12.55 5.31
C SER A 61 10.97 13.28 6.01
N ARG A 62 9.88 13.60 5.29
CA ARG A 62 8.65 14.15 5.88
C ARG A 62 7.98 13.14 6.83
N LEU A 63 7.81 11.90 6.38
CA LEU A 63 7.17 10.85 7.18
C LEU A 63 7.94 10.51 8.46
N ARG A 64 9.29 10.57 8.44
CA ARG A 64 10.13 10.35 9.62
C ARG A 64 9.90 11.36 10.75
N ARG A 65 9.41 12.56 10.42
CA ARG A 65 9.17 13.63 11.41
C ARG A 65 7.77 13.62 12.01
N LEU A 66 6.88 12.74 11.53
CA LEU A 66 5.55 12.60 12.11
C LEU A 66 5.65 12.01 13.53
N PRO A 67 4.74 12.38 14.44
CA PRO A 67 4.62 11.67 15.70
C PRO A 67 4.20 10.20 15.45
N PRO A 68 4.57 9.25 16.33
CA PRO A 68 3.97 7.92 16.36
C PRO A 68 2.45 7.96 16.47
N SER A 69 1.77 6.97 15.90
CA SER A 69 0.29 6.90 15.82
C SER A 69 -0.28 5.58 16.33
N CYS A 70 0.55 4.55 16.46
CA CYS A 70 0.19 3.22 16.91
C CYS A 70 1.19 2.82 18.00
N GLY A 71 0.99 3.35 19.20
CA GLY A 71 1.97 3.21 20.29
C GLY A 71 3.31 3.86 19.92
N PRO A 72 4.45 3.15 20.01
CA PRO A 72 5.74 3.68 19.57
C PRO A 72 5.92 3.72 18.05
N VAL A 73 4.97 3.19 17.26
CA VAL A 73 5.09 3.03 15.81
C VAL A 73 4.42 4.18 15.06
N ARG A 74 5.11 4.74 14.04
CA ARG A 74 4.47 5.55 12.99
C ARG A 74 3.91 4.60 11.94
N LEU A 75 2.61 4.36 11.98
CA LEU A 75 1.95 3.46 11.03
C LEU A 75 1.54 4.26 9.79
N ILE A 76 2.06 3.89 8.63
CA ILE A 76 1.84 4.60 7.37
C ILE A 76 0.99 3.71 6.45
N GLY A 77 -0.20 4.17 6.06
CA GLY A 77 -1.07 3.46 5.13
C GLY A 77 -0.75 3.81 3.67
N VAL A 78 -0.64 2.81 2.80
CA VAL A 78 -0.52 2.97 1.34
C VAL A 78 -1.68 2.24 0.67
N ASP A 79 -2.69 3.01 0.24
CA ASP A 79 -3.92 2.50 -0.37
C ASP A 79 -4.04 2.93 -1.84
N GLY A 80 -5.02 2.39 -2.54
CA GLY A 80 -5.24 2.57 -3.97
C GLY A 80 -5.79 1.29 -4.62
N HIS A 81 -6.33 1.41 -5.82
CA HIS A 81 -6.91 0.28 -6.57
C HIS A 81 -5.92 -0.88 -6.79
N ALA A 82 -6.42 -2.11 -6.87
CA ALA A 82 -5.60 -3.25 -7.30
C ALA A 82 -4.97 -2.98 -8.67
N GLY A 83 -3.65 -3.22 -8.78
CA GLY A 83 -2.87 -2.91 -9.98
C GLY A 83 -2.37 -1.46 -10.08
N SER A 84 -2.58 -0.60 -9.07
CA SER A 84 -2.09 0.80 -9.09
C SER A 84 -0.59 0.99 -8.85
N GLY A 85 0.13 -0.06 -8.43
CA GLY A 85 1.56 -0.01 -8.15
C GLY A 85 1.93 0.20 -6.67
N LYS A 86 0.98 0.07 -5.74
CA LYS A 86 1.20 0.18 -4.28
C LYS A 86 2.40 -0.61 -3.78
N THR A 87 2.48 -1.91 -4.08
CA THR A 87 3.55 -2.80 -3.60
C THR A 87 4.93 -2.31 -4.03
N THR A 88 5.09 -1.88 -5.29
CA THR A 88 6.35 -1.32 -5.78
C THR A 88 6.71 -0.02 -5.07
N PHE A 89 5.76 0.91 -4.98
CA PHE A 89 5.98 2.18 -4.30
C PHE A 89 6.28 2.01 -2.80
N ALA A 90 5.55 1.12 -2.11
CA ALA A 90 5.75 0.81 -0.70
C ALA A 90 7.14 0.20 -0.46
N GLY A 91 7.61 -0.68 -1.35
CA GLY A 91 8.97 -1.21 -1.30
C GLY A 91 10.04 -0.12 -1.46
N GLU A 92 9.89 0.80 -2.42
CA GLU A 92 10.82 1.92 -2.58
C GLU A 92 10.80 2.87 -1.37
N LEU A 93 9.61 3.16 -0.84
CA LEU A 93 9.43 4.01 0.34
C LEU A 93 10.00 3.36 1.60
N ALA A 94 9.83 2.04 1.77
CA ALA A 94 10.40 1.26 2.88
C ALA A 94 11.92 1.40 2.93
N ARG A 95 12.60 1.23 1.79
CA ARG A 95 14.07 1.40 1.69
C ARG A 95 14.48 2.82 2.06
N ALA A 96 13.72 3.82 1.63
CA ALA A 96 13.97 5.21 2.02
C ALA A 96 13.67 5.49 3.50
N LEU A 97 12.89 4.65 4.17
CA LEU A 97 12.56 4.70 5.60
C LEU A 97 13.42 3.75 6.46
N GLU A 98 14.70 3.58 6.09
CA GLU A 98 15.66 2.75 6.85
C GLU A 98 15.21 1.27 6.89
N ASP A 99 14.80 0.75 5.73
CA ASP A 99 14.30 -0.61 5.54
C ASP A 99 13.11 -0.94 6.47
N ALA A 100 12.18 0.01 6.60
CA ALA A 100 10.97 -0.14 7.41
C ALA A 100 10.17 -1.40 7.01
N PRO A 101 9.62 -2.16 7.97
CA PRO A 101 8.76 -3.30 7.66
C PRO A 101 7.54 -2.90 6.84
N VAL A 102 7.17 -3.75 5.88
CA VAL A 102 5.95 -3.63 5.07
C VAL A 102 5.03 -4.80 5.38
N LEU A 103 3.81 -4.52 5.84
CA LEU A 103 2.74 -5.49 5.95
C LEU A 103 1.83 -5.39 4.72
N HIS A 104 1.72 -6.48 3.99
CA HIS A 104 0.82 -6.61 2.85
C HIS A 104 -0.57 -7.05 3.33
N LEU A 105 -1.61 -6.29 3.01
CA LEU A 105 -2.98 -6.65 3.41
C LEU A 105 -3.48 -7.94 2.75
N ASP A 106 -2.89 -8.32 1.62
CA ASP A 106 -3.14 -9.61 0.97
C ASP A 106 -2.68 -10.79 1.84
N ASP A 107 -1.76 -10.59 2.80
CA ASP A 107 -1.42 -11.62 3.80
C ASP A 107 -2.52 -11.79 4.86
N ILE A 108 -3.37 -10.77 5.06
CA ILE A 108 -4.40 -10.74 6.11
C ILE A 108 -5.78 -11.09 5.56
N ALA A 109 -6.05 -10.70 4.31
CA ALA A 109 -7.25 -11.07 3.56
C ALA A 109 -7.27 -12.57 3.22
N SER A 110 -8.43 -13.07 2.82
CA SER A 110 -8.59 -14.45 2.36
C SER A 110 -9.62 -14.54 1.24
N HIS A 111 -9.78 -15.71 0.63
CA HIS A 111 -10.83 -15.90 -0.39
C HIS A 111 -12.24 -15.71 0.17
N ASP A 112 -12.45 -16.06 1.45
CA ASP A 112 -13.75 -15.96 2.11
C ASP A 112 -14.00 -14.54 2.65
N GLU A 113 -12.92 -13.78 2.88
CA GLU A 113 -12.95 -12.44 3.46
C GLU A 113 -12.02 -11.50 2.67
N LEU A 114 -12.45 -11.11 1.47
CA LEU A 114 -11.68 -10.18 0.63
C LEU A 114 -11.48 -8.81 1.34
N PHE A 115 -12.51 -8.35 2.06
CA PHE A 115 -12.50 -7.08 2.79
C PHE A 115 -12.93 -7.19 4.26
N ASP A 116 -13.42 -8.36 4.71
CA ASP A 116 -13.87 -8.59 6.09
C ASP A 116 -12.74 -9.11 7.01
N TRP A 117 -11.56 -8.53 6.87
CA TRP A 117 -10.36 -8.94 7.61
C TRP A 117 -9.95 -7.96 8.71
N THR A 118 -10.73 -6.91 8.93
CA THR A 118 -10.39 -5.81 9.84
C THR A 118 -10.16 -6.29 11.28
N GLY A 119 -11.03 -7.16 11.81
CA GLY A 119 -10.86 -7.73 13.16
C GLY A 119 -9.57 -8.54 13.31
N ARG A 120 -9.19 -9.28 12.25
CA ARG A 120 -7.93 -10.02 12.20
C ARG A 120 -6.73 -9.07 12.25
N LEU A 121 -6.74 -8.01 11.43
CA LEU A 121 -5.65 -7.02 11.43
C LEU A 121 -5.51 -6.34 12.79
N LEU A 122 -6.64 -5.93 13.39
CA LEU A 122 -6.62 -5.23 14.67
C LEU A 122 -5.99 -6.10 15.76
N SER A 123 -6.51 -7.32 15.95
CA SER A 123 -6.06 -8.23 17.00
C SER A 123 -4.64 -8.77 16.80
N GLN A 124 -4.24 -9.11 15.57
CA GLN A 124 -2.95 -9.76 15.30
C GLN A 124 -1.80 -8.76 15.11
N VAL A 125 -2.12 -7.52 14.73
CA VAL A 125 -1.11 -6.52 14.33
C VAL A 125 -1.25 -5.21 15.07
N ILE A 126 -2.37 -4.51 14.92
CA ILE A 126 -2.49 -3.12 15.38
C ILE A 126 -2.42 -3.04 16.91
N GLU A 127 -3.17 -3.88 17.61
CA GLU A 127 -3.20 -3.88 19.08
C GLU A 127 -1.84 -4.25 19.70
N PRO A 128 -1.10 -5.29 19.24
CA PRO A 128 0.26 -5.54 19.70
C PRO A 128 1.22 -4.36 19.41
N LEU A 129 1.22 -3.82 18.19
CA LEU A 129 2.08 -2.69 17.85
C LEU A 129 1.75 -1.45 18.69
N ALA A 130 0.47 -1.19 18.96
CA ALA A 130 0.02 -0.09 19.82
C ALA A 130 0.53 -0.22 21.27
N ARG A 131 0.77 -1.45 21.73
CA ARG A 131 1.38 -1.74 23.04
C ARG A 131 2.92 -1.78 23.00
N GLY A 132 3.53 -1.57 21.83
CA GLY A 132 4.97 -1.70 21.64
C GLY A 132 5.47 -3.15 21.67
N GLU A 133 4.59 -4.11 21.39
CA GLU A 133 4.88 -5.54 21.37
C GLU A 133 5.04 -6.05 19.93
N SER A 134 5.77 -7.15 19.76
CA SER A 134 5.85 -7.84 18.46
C SER A 134 4.51 -8.45 18.08
N ALA A 135 3.96 -7.98 16.96
CA ALA A 135 2.79 -8.56 16.32
C ALA A 135 3.11 -9.94 15.73
N HIS A 136 2.09 -10.79 15.63
CA HIS A 136 2.20 -12.11 15.01
C HIS A 136 0.97 -12.36 14.16
N TYR A 137 1.14 -12.36 12.83
CA TYR A 137 0.06 -12.56 11.88
C TYR A 137 0.27 -13.84 11.09
N ARG A 138 -0.81 -14.42 10.58
CA ARG A 138 -0.74 -15.62 9.74
C ARG A 138 -0.97 -15.20 8.29
N PRO A 139 0.04 -15.24 7.40
CA PRO A 139 -0.13 -14.91 6.00
C PRO A 139 -1.04 -15.93 5.31
N TYR A 140 -1.95 -15.45 4.48
CA TYR A 140 -2.82 -16.28 3.67
C TYR A 140 -2.13 -16.69 2.36
N ASP A 141 -2.04 -17.99 2.11
CA ASP A 141 -1.58 -18.53 0.84
C ASP A 141 -2.77 -18.60 -0.13
N TRP A 142 -2.75 -17.72 -1.13
CA TRP A 142 -3.81 -17.62 -2.13
C TRP A 142 -3.90 -18.84 -3.06
N HIS A 143 -2.80 -19.56 -3.28
CA HIS A 143 -2.80 -20.77 -4.10
C HIS A 143 -3.27 -21.98 -3.29
N ALA A 144 -2.71 -22.18 -2.10
CA ALA A 144 -3.10 -23.28 -1.21
C ALA A 144 -4.43 -23.04 -0.48
N ARG A 145 -5.00 -21.84 -0.62
CA ARG A 145 -6.26 -21.38 -0.01
C ARG A 145 -6.33 -21.64 1.50
N ARG A 146 -5.25 -21.31 2.21
CA ARG A 146 -5.15 -21.50 3.66
C ARG A 146 -4.18 -20.53 4.31
N PHE A 147 -4.38 -20.28 5.60
CA PHE A 147 -3.40 -19.55 6.40
C PHE A 147 -2.17 -20.41 6.71
N GLY A 148 -1.00 -19.83 6.49
CA GLY A 148 0.29 -20.41 6.82
C GLY A 148 0.63 -20.35 8.32
N PRO A 149 1.89 -20.69 8.67
CA PRO A 149 2.41 -20.50 10.01
C PRO A 149 2.53 -19.00 10.37
N PRO A 150 2.43 -18.63 11.66
CA PRO A 150 2.59 -17.23 12.08
C PRO A 150 3.94 -16.63 11.68
N ARG A 151 3.92 -15.36 11.28
CA ARG A 151 5.10 -14.51 11.04
C ARG A 151 5.12 -13.37 12.04
N ALA A 152 6.30 -13.10 12.59
CA ALA A 152 6.50 -11.99 13.51
C ALA A 152 6.67 -10.66 12.75
N LEU A 153 6.07 -9.61 13.29
CA LEU A 153 6.26 -8.22 12.87
C LEU A 153 6.64 -7.41 14.11
N PRO A 154 7.93 -7.20 14.37
CA PRO A 154 8.37 -6.41 15.52
C PRO A 154 7.99 -4.93 15.34
N PRO A 155 7.77 -4.19 16.44
CA PRO A 155 7.60 -2.75 16.36
C PRO A 155 8.87 -2.10 15.81
N ALA A 156 8.69 -1.12 14.93
CA ALA A 156 9.75 -0.34 14.33
C ALA A 156 9.37 1.15 14.34
N PRO A 157 10.33 2.08 14.21
CA PRO A 157 10.03 3.51 14.18
C PRO A 157 9.00 3.89 13.11
N ALA A 158 8.98 3.19 11.97
CA ALA A 158 7.88 3.20 10.99
C ALA A 158 7.53 1.78 10.58
N VAL A 159 6.24 1.56 10.31
CA VAL A 159 5.74 0.36 9.63
C VAL A 159 4.80 0.82 8.52
N LEU A 160 4.94 0.23 7.33
CA LEU A 160 4.07 0.45 6.19
C LEU A 160 2.97 -0.62 6.16
N LEU A 161 1.73 -0.19 6.02
CA LEU A 161 0.58 -1.05 5.75
C LEU A 161 0.14 -0.81 4.30
N GLU A 162 0.29 -1.78 3.42
CA GLU A 162 -0.01 -1.60 2.00
C GLU A 162 -1.07 -2.59 1.53
N GLY A 163 -2.02 -2.10 0.72
CA GLY A 163 -3.02 -2.93 0.07
C GLY A 163 -4.36 -2.22 -0.05
N VAL A 164 -5.30 -2.85 -0.75
CA VAL A 164 -6.63 -2.28 -0.95
C VAL A 164 -7.37 -2.24 0.39
N GLY A 165 -7.72 -1.03 0.84
CA GLY A 165 -8.37 -0.80 2.12
C GLY A 165 -7.41 -0.50 3.28
N ALA A 166 -6.13 -0.21 3.00
CA ALA A 166 -5.21 0.33 4.01
C ALA A 166 -5.67 1.67 4.59
N GLY A 167 -6.51 2.42 3.87
CA GLY A 167 -7.12 3.67 4.28
C GLY A 167 -8.54 3.55 4.82
N ARG A 168 -8.99 2.34 5.20
CA ARG A 168 -10.33 2.13 5.79
C ARG A 168 -10.56 2.95 7.04
N ARG A 169 -11.80 3.36 7.26
CA ARG A 169 -12.23 4.17 8.41
C ARG A 169 -11.79 3.57 9.74
N ALA A 170 -11.86 2.24 9.88
CA ALA A 170 -11.45 1.54 11.10
C ALA A 170 -9.93 1.62 11.38
N LEU A 171 -9.11 1.85 10.35
CA LEU A 171 -7.66 1.90 10.47
C LEU A 171 -7.14 3.33 10.65
N ARG A 172 -7.84 4.34 10.10
CA ARG A 172 -7.44 5.76 10.16
C ARG A 172 -7.03 6.25 11.56
N PRO A 173 -7.70 5.90 12.68
CA PRO A 173 -7.28 6.32 14.01
C PRO A 173 -5.86 5.87 14.41
N TYR A 174 -5.33 4.83 13.77
CA TYR A 174 -4.00 4.28 14.04
C TYR A 174 -2.94 4.75 13.04
N LEU A 175 -3.34 5.43 11.94
CA LEU A 175 -2.43 5.89 10.90
C LEU A 175 -1.81 7.24 11.26
N ALA A 176 -0.49 7.34 11.15
CA ALA A 176 0.23 8.60 11.22
C ALA A 176 0.05 9.40 9.91
N HIS A 177 -0.14 8.67 8.81
CA HIS A 177 -0.34 9.25 7.49
C HIS A 177 -0.97 8.20 6.55
N LEU A 178 -1.91 8.62 5.70
CA LEU A 178 -2.48 7.84 4.62
C LEU A 178 -2.04 8.38 3.25
N LEU A 179 -1.45 7.51 2.44
CA LEU A 179 -1.07 7.76 1.06
C LEU A 179 -2.02 7.02 0.13
N TRP A 180 -2.48 7.69 -0.92
CA TRP A 180 -3.29 7.09 -1.97
C TRP A 180 -2.53 7.05 -3.30
N MET A 181 -2.40 5.86 -3.88
CA MET A 181 -1.89 5.70 -5.24
C MET A 181 -2.93 6.19 -6.25
N GLU A 182 -2.66 7.35 -6.84
CA GLU A 182 -3.52 8.03 -7.79
C GLU A 182 -3.39 7.38 -9.17
N LEU A 183 -4.33 6.50 -9.47
CA LEU A 183 -4.54 5.91 -10.79
C LEU A 183 -6.04 5.62 -10.97
N PRO A 184 -6.65 5.95 -12.13
CA PRO A 184 -8.03 5.58 -12.41
C PRO A 184 -8.26 4.07 -12.25
N ALA A 185 -9.37 3.69 -11.62
CA ALA A 185 -9.65 2.29 -11.28
C ALA A 185 -9.61 1.35 -12.50
N GLU A 186 -10.23 1.74 -13.62
CA GLU A 186 -10.23 0.95 -14.86
C GLU A 186 -8.83 0.71 -15.42
N GLU A 187 -7.95 1.71 -15.32
CA GLU A 187 -6.56 1.61 -15.74
C GLU A 187 -5.78 0.67 -14.80
N ALA A 188 -5.99 0.82 -13.48
CA ALA A 188 -5.39 -0.05 -12.46
C ALA A 188 -5.78 -1.53 -12.68
N TRP A 189 -7.07 -1.82 -12.84
CA TRP A 189 -7.55 -3.18 -13.08
C TRP A 189 -7.09 -3.73 -14.43
N THR A 190 -6.96 -2.88 -15.45
CA THR A 190 -6.40 -3.32 -16.74
C THR A 190 -4.94 -3.71 -16.60
N ARG A 191 -4.13 -2.92 -15.89
CA ARG A 191 -2.74 -3.28 -15.57
C ARG A 191 -2.66 -4.58 -14.75
N GLY A 192 -3.48 -4.71 -13.71
CA GLY A 192 -3.52 -5.89 -12.85
C GLY A 192 -3.84 -7.17 -13.63
N ARG A 193 -4.95 -7.16 -14.40
CA ARG A 193 -5.34 -8.29 -15.26
C ARG A 193 -4.26 -8.65 -16.28
N SER A 194 -3.62 -7.64 -16.88
CA SER A 194 -2.58 -7.87 -17.89
C SER A 194 -1.34 -8.52 -17.28
N ARG A 195 -1.01 -8.20 -16.03
CA ARG A 195 0.09 -8.81 -15.27
C ARG A 195 -0.23 -10.25 -14.85
N ASP A 196 -1.45 -10.49 -14.37
CA ASP A 196 -1.82 -11.78 -13.76
C ASP A 196 -2.27 -12.83 -14.78
N GLY A 197 -2.63 -12.41 -16.00
CA GLY A 197 -2.92 -13.30 -17.12
C GLY A 197 -4.36 -13.84 -17.16
N GLU A 198 -4.62 -14.60 -18.22
CA GLU A 198 -5.95 -15.13 -18.57
C GLU A 198 -6.54 -16.06 -17.51
N GLU A 199 -5.67 -16.84 -16.87
CA GLU A 199 -6.05 -17.89 -15.91
C GLU A 199 -6.77 -17.32 -14.68
N GLN A 200 -6.57 -16.03 -14.40
CA GLN A 200 -7.13 -15.33 -13.23
C GLN A 200 -8.39 -14.52 -13.56
N ARG A 201 -9.02 -14.71 -14.73
CA ARG A 201 -10.16 -13.90 -15.16
C ARG A 201 -11.36 -13.93 -14.23
N ASP A 202 -11.77 -15.12 -13.82
CA ASP A 202 -12.93 -15.29 -12.93
C ASP A 202 -12.66 -14.69 -11.55
N PHE A 203 -11.42 -14.84 -11.06
CA PHE A 203 -10.96 -14.18 -9.85
C PHE A 203 -11.04 -12.66 -9.97
N TRP A 204 -10.52 -12.10 -11.05
CA TRP A 204 -10.56 -10.65 -11.31
C TRP A 204 -11.99 -10.11 -11.44
N ALA A 205 -12.92 -10.87 -11.99
CA ALA A 205 -14.33 -10.47 -12.05
C ALA A 205 -14.94 -10.32 -10.64
N GLY A 206 -14.71 -11.31 -9.77
CA GLY A 206 -15.14 -11.24 -8.37
C GLY A 206 -14.43 -10.13 -7.59
N TRP A 207 -13.13 -9.96 -7.79
CA TRP A 207 -12.32 -8.93 -7.15
C TRP A 207 -12.79 -7.52 -7.51
N VAL A 208 -13.01 -7.21 -8.78
CA VAL A 208 -13.45 -5.88 -9.22
C VAL A 208 -14.79 -5.50 -8.60
N ALA A 209 -15.73 -6.45 -8.54
CA ALA A 209 -17.02 -6.22 -7.89
C ALA A 209 -16.85 -5.91 -6.40
N ALA A 210 -16.06 -6.74 -5.69
CA ALA A 210 -15.80 -6.57 -4.27
C ALA A 210 -15.05 -5.25 -3.95
N GLU A 211 -14.03 -4.90 -4.75
CA GLU A 211 -13.28 -3.65 -4.56
C GLU A 211 -14.16 -2.41 -4.79
N ARG A 212 -15.00 -2.43 -5.83
CA ARG A 212 -15.95 -1.34 -6.09
C ARG A 212 -16.91 -1.16 -4.91
N GLN A 213 -17.47 -2.26 -4.41
CA GLN A 213 -18.35 -2.22 -3.25
C GLN A 213 -17.60 -1.67 -2.03
N HIS A 214 -16.39 -2.17 -1.78
CA HIS A 214 -15.55 -1.73 -0.67
C HIS A 214 -15.33 -0.21 -0.68
N PHE A 215 -14.89 0.37 -1.80
CA PHE A 215 -14.65 1.82 -1.87
C PHE A 215 -15.92 2.66 -1.96
N ALA A 216 -17.04 2.09 -2.39
CA ALA A 216 -18.34 2.78 -2.31
C ALA A 216 -18.82 2.91 -0.86
N GLU A 217 -18.56 1.90 -0.02
CA GLU A 217 -18.99 1.85 1.38
C GLU A 217 -18.01 2.55 2.33
N ASP A 218 -16.69 2.42 2.10
CA ASP A 218 -15.63 3.00 2.93
C ASP A 218 -14.52 3.60 2.05
N PRO A 219 -14.73 4.78 1.46
CA PRO A 219 -13.76 5.38 0.53
C PRO A 219 -12.51 5.85 1.26
N SER A 220 -11.33 5.40 0.80
CA SER A 220 -10.04 5.86 1.37
C SER A 220 -9.55 7.18 0.77
N ARG A 221 -9.69 7.37 -0.55
CA ARG A 221 -9.10 8.50 -1.28
C ARG A 221 -9.44 9.88 -0.68
N PRO A 222 -10.69 10.19 -0.29
CA PRO A 222 -11.03 11.50 0.29
C PRO A 222 -10.32 11.81 1.61
N PHE A 223 -9.80 10.80 2.30
CA PHE A 223 -9.12 10.91 3.59
C PHE A 223 -7.61 10.76 3.48
N ALA A 224 -7.06 10.55 2.28
CA ALA A 224 -5.64 10.50 2.08
C ALA A 224 -5.04 11.89 2.30
N ASP A 225 -3.96 11.99 3.07
CA ASP A 225 -3.25 13.27 3.25
C ASP A 225 -2.24 13.51 2.12
N ILE A 226 -1.85 12.48 1.36
CA ILE A 226 -1.03 12.58 0.16
C ILE A 226 -1.60 11.73 -0.97
N LEU A 227 -1.60 12.27 -2.19
CA LEU A 227 -1.79 11.51 -3.42
C LEU A 227 -0.43 11.23 -4.07
N VAL A 228 -0.20 10.00 -4.48
CA VAL A 228 1.02 9.55 -5.15
C VAL A 228 0.68 9.10 -6.56
N ARG A 229 1.18 9.81 -7.57
CA ARG A 229 0.98 9.44 -8.97
C ARG A 229 2.25 8.86 -9.54
N GLN A 230 2.17 7.68 -10.15
CA GLN A 230 3.27 7.11 -10.90
C GLN A 230 3.41 7.82 -12.26
N CYS A 231 4.63 8.25 -12.59
CA CYS A 231 4.98 8.89 -13.86
C CYS A 231 5.90 7.97 -14.67
N GLU A 232 6.19 8.31 -15.94
CA GLU A 232 7.15 7.55 -16.78
C GLU A 232 8.51 7.33 -16.08
N LYS A 233 8.93 8.29 -15.26
CA LYS A 233 10.12 8.19 -14.40
C LYS A 233 9.75 8.63 -12.99
N GLY A 234 9.53 7.66 -12.10
CA GLY A 234 9.30 7.90 -10.68
C GLY A 234 7.89 8.30 -10.32
N TYR A 235 7.78 9.17 -9.31
CA TYR A 235 6.51 9.53 -8.70
C TYR A 235 6.38 11.03 -8.57
N GLU A 236 5.15 11.50 -8.67
CA GLU A 236 4.69 12.82 -8.26
C GLU A 236 3.94 12.70 -6.93
N VAL A 237 4.24 13.59 -5.98
CA VAL A 237 3.60 13.64 -4.66
C VAL A 237 2.78 14.92 -4.60
N LEU A 238 1.46 14.76 -4.52
CA LEU A 238 0.49 15.85 -4.47
C LEU A 238 -0.14 15.92 -3.08
N PRO A 239 -0.56 17.12 -2.62
CA PRO A 239 -1.41 17.22 -1.44
C PRO A 239 -2.66 16.35 -1.59
N GLY A 240 -3.01 15.66 -0.52
CA GLY A 240 -4.26 14.92 -0.42
C GLY A 240 -5.48 15.84 -0.47
N PRO A 241 -6.67 15.31 -0.78
CA PRO A 241 -7.92 16.05 -0.66
C PRO A 241 -8.23 16.49 0.78
N ALA A 242 -7.50 15.97 1.78
CA ALA A 242 -7.54 16.40 3.18
C ALA A 242 -6.97 17.83 3.43
N GLY A 243 -7.19 18.76 2.51
CA GLY A 243 -6.95 20.18 2.73
C GLY A 243 -7.99 20.76 3.69
N THR A 244 -7.57 21.02 4.93
CA THR A 244 -8.32 21.60 6.07
C THR A 244 -9.27 20.66 6.84
N VAL A 245 -8.73 19.95 7.83
CA VAL A 245 -9.43 19.76 9.10
C VAL A 245 -8.88 20.83 10.07
N GLY A 246 -9.67 21.88 10.30
CA GLY A 246 -9.48 22.85 11.38
C GLY A 246 -9.78 22.23 12.75
N PRO A 247 -9.45 22.93 13.86
CA PRO A 247 -9.15 22.30 15.14
C PRO A 247 -10.42 21.99 15.93
N ASP A 248 -10.76 20.71 16.04
CA ASP A 248 -11.64 20.22 17.11
C ASP A 248 -11.03 18.96 17.73
N GLN A 249 -9.94 19.18 18.47
CA GLN A 249 -9.65 18.32 19.60
C GLN A 249 -9.63 19.20 20.84
N HIS A 250 -10.82 19.33 21.43
CA HIS A 250 -10.99 19.71 22.82
C HIS A 250 -10.15 18.75 23.68
N VAL A 251 -8.95 19.19 24.03
CA VAL A 251 -8.15 18.59 25.10
C VAL A 251 -8.92 18.81 26.39
N THR A 252 -9.65 17.80 26.84
CA THR A 252 -10.08 17.71 28.23
C THR A 252 -8.88 17.17 29.01
N HIS A 253 -8.03 18.08 29.51
CA HIS A 253 -7.13 17.76 30.60
C HIS A 253 -7.99 17.44 31.82
N GLY A 254 -8.12 16.15 32.13
CA GLY A 254 -8.59 15.70 33.42
C GLY A 254 -7.48 15.92 34.44
N ASP A 255 -7.50 17.07 35.11
CA ASP A 255 -6.68 17.29 36.29
C ASP A 255 -7.26 16.50 37.47
N GLY A 256 -6.47 15.55 37.97
CA GLY A 256 -6.56 15.02 39.32
C GLY A 256 -5.16 14.56 39.75
N PRO A 257 -4.77 14.66 41.03
CA PRO A 257 -5.60 14.84 42.22
C PRO A 257 -5.23 16.09 43.05
N SER A 258 -6.19 16.65 43.80
CA SER A 258 -5.87 17.52 44.94
C SER A 258 -5.91 16.69 46.22
N ALA A 259 -4.76 16.57 46.87
CA ALA A 259 -4.61 16.04 48.22
C ALA A 259 -4.66 17.21 49.21
N VAL A 260 -5.60 17.18 50.16
CA VAL A 260 -5.63 17.84 51.50
C VAL A 260 -7.04 17.58 52.08
N CYS A 261 -7.31 17.17 53.33
CA CYS A 261 -6.56 16.92 54.57
C CYS A 261 -7.20 15.72 55.28
#